data_AF-A0AAE9J5M8-F1
#
_entry.id   AF-A0AAE9J5M8-F1
#
_cell.length_a   1.000
_cell.length_b   1.000
_cell.length_c   1.000
_cell.angle_alpha   90.00
_cell.angle_beta   90.00
_cell.angle_gamma   90.00
#
_symmetry.space_group_name_H-M   'P 1'
#
loop_
_entity.id
_entity.type
_entity.pdbx_description
1 polymer ?
#
loop_
_entity_poly.entity_id
_entity_poly.type
_entity_poly.pdbx_seq_one_letter_code
_entity_poly.pdbx_strand_id
1 'polypeptide(L)'
;MSRMKTPEEVQTEMMSQLFRSKSGEYKKLNESVEYHDNAKKNKHEDVSPSTLTNQDPSELLASLEKALSEKSDNLEFEQSLHSLITLVIGMFTSSPHWLVRDKALKCLRLMNQKLGNQSIDKHAKALISCRKQRKVLKNLL
;
A
#
# COMPACT_ATOMS: atom_id res chain seq x y z
N MET A 1 15.49 -0.49 51.15
CA MET A 1 15.78 -1.72 50.38
C MET A 1 15.05 -1.60 49.05
N SER A 2 15.76 -1.55 47.93
CA SER A 2 15.12 -1.47 46.60
C SER A 2 14.45 -2.80 46.28
N ARG A 3 13.15 -2.75 45.99
CA ARG A 3 12.35 -3.91 45.56
C ARG A 3 12.97 -4.44 44.25
N MET A 4 13.44 -5.69 44.24
CA MET A 4 13.87 -6.32 42.99
C MET A 4 12.66 -6.45 42.08
N LYS A 5 12.76 -5.88 40.88
CA LYS A 5 11.73 -5.98 39.85
C LYS A 5 11.68 -7.42 39.34
N THR A 6 10.48 -7.93 39.17
CA THR A 6 10.26 -9.24 38.56
C THR A 6 10.61 -9.22 37.07
N PRO A 7 10.95 -10.37 36.45
CA PRO A 7 11.24 -10.43 35.02
C PRO A 7 10.10 -9.87 34.14
N GLU A 8 8.84 -10.04 34.54
CA GLU A 8 7.68 -9.52 33.81
C GLU A 8 7.57 -7.99 33.90
N GLU A 9 7.90 -7.40 35.07
CA GLU A 9 7.96 -5.95 35.24
C GLU A 9 9.07 -5.33 34.36
N VAL A 10 10.22 -6.00 34.26
CA VAL A 10 11.33 -5.57 33.39
C VAL A 10 10.93 -5.59 31.92
N GLN A 11 10.28 -6.67 31.46
CA GLN A 11 9.82 -6.77 30.08
C GLN A 11 8.74 -5.74 29.75
N THR A 12 7.79 -5.53 30.67
CA THR A 12 6.72 -4.53 30.50
C THR A 12 7.29 -3.12 30.44
N GLU A 13 8.29 -2.82 31.26
CA GLU A 13 8.98 -1.54 31.26
C GLU A 13 9.75 -1.32 29.95
N MET A 14 10.47 -2.33 29.45
CA MET A 14 11.17 -2.28 28.16
C MET A 14 10.21 -2.04 26.99
N MET A 15 9.07 -2.72 26.96
CA MET A 15 8.04 -2.51 25.94
C MET A 15 7.46 -1.09 26.05
N SER A 16 7.18 -0.62 27.26
CA SER A 16 6.66 0.74 27.48
C SER A 16 7.64 1.84 27.02
N GLN A 17 8.95 1.62 27.20
CA GLN A 17 9.99 2.54 26.73
C GLN A 17 10.04 2.58 25.20
N LEU A 18 9.96 1.43 24.53
CA LEU A 18 9.90 1.35 23.06
C LEU A 18 8.70 2.11 22.47
N PHE A 19 7.52 2.01 23.10
CA PHE A 19 6.33 2.74 22.66
C PHE A 19 6.45 4.25 22.90
N ARG A 20 7.02 4.67 24.04
CA ARG A 20 7.25 6.10 24.33
C ARG A 20 8.27 6.71 23.37
N SER A 21 9.37 6.02 23.06
CA SER A 21 10.39 6.50 22.12
C SER A 21 9.85 6.72 20.71
N LYS A 22 8.89 5.90 20.24
CA LYS A 22 8.25 6.09 18.93
C LYS A 22 7.22 7.21 18.91
N SER A 23 6.55 7.49 20.03
CA SER A 23 5.51 8.53 20.09
C SER A 23 6.03 9.97 19.91
N GLY A 24 7.33 10.21 20.16
CA GLY A 24 7.98 11.50 19.94
C GLY A 24 8.26 11.82 18.46
N GLU A 25 8.39 10.81 17.60
CA GLU A 25 8.63 10.99 16.17
C GLU A 25 7.35 11.33 15.39
N TYR A 26 6.18 10.89 15.86
CA TYR A 26 4.89 11.21 15.22
C TYR A 26 4.42 12.65 15.49
N LYS A 27 4.83 13.28 16.59
CA LYS A 27 4.45 14.68 16.88
C LYS A 27 5.14 15.69 15.95
N LYS A 28 6.33 15.39 15.44
CA LYS A 28 7.07 16.28 14.51
C LYS A 28 6.56 16.26 13.07
N LEU A 29 5.69 15.31 12.70
CA LEU A 29 5.12 15.23 11.35
C LEU A 29 3.82 16.01 11.19
N ASN A 30 3.21 16.48 12.30
CA ASN A 30 1.92 17.17 12.27
C ASN A 30 2.01 18.71 12.25
N GLU A 31 3.20 19.30 12.45
CA GLU A 31 3.39 20.76 12.47
C GLU A 31 3.82 21.34 11.10
N SER A 32 4.03 20.49 10.08
CA SER A 32 4.49 20.92 8.75
C SER A 32 3.41 20.79 7.65
N VAL A 33 2.12 20.75 8.03
CA VAL A 33 0.97 20.80 7.10
C VAL A 33 0.11 22.05 7.35
N GLU A 34 0.75 23.15 7.71
CA GLU A 34 0.18 24.48 7.50
C GLU A 34 1.11 25.18 6.53
N TYR A 35 0.84 25.10 5.22
CA TYR A 35 1.08 26.16 4.24
C TYR A 35 0.68 25.66 2.84
N HIS A 36 -0.10 26.50 2.17
CA HIS A 36 -0.65 26.39 0.81
C HIS A 36 -1.95 25.61 0.64
N ASP A 37 -3.08 26.30 0.82
CA ASP A 37 -4.04 26.33 -0.29
C ASP A 37 -4.79 27.68 -0.36
N ASN A 38 -4.19 28.62 -1.10
CA ASN A 38 -4.87 29.78 -1.66
C ASN A 38 -4.58 29.79 -3.17
N ALA A 39 -5.30 28.99 -3.95
CA ALA A 39 -5.41 29.22 -5.39
C ALA A 39 -6.66 28.57 -6.01
N LYS A 40 -7.64 29.43 -6.29
CA LYS A 40 -8.61 29.34 -7.39
C LYS A 40 -9.66 28.22 -7.35
N LYS A 41 -10.85 28.65 -6.89
CA LYS A 41 -12.16 28.21 -7.38
C LYS A 41 -12.12 28.03 -8.91
N ASN A 42 -12.18 26.80 -9.38
CA ASN A 42 -12.77 26.50 -10.67
C ASN A 42 -13.87 25.47 -10.46
N LYS A 43 -15.08 25.89 -10.83
CA LYS A 43 -16.27 25.05 -10.90
C LYS A 43 -15.97 23.93 -11.90
N HIS A 44 -15.97 22.70 -11.44
CA HIS A 44 -16.35 21.58 -12.28
C HIS A 44 -17.05 20.55 -11.40
N GLU A 45 -18.36 20.47 -11.65
CA GLU A 45 -19.26 19.33 -11.49
C GLU A 45 -19.06 18.47 -10.23
N ASP A 46 -20.05 18.67 -9.36
CA ASP A 46 -20.48 17.81 -8.27
C ASP A 46 -20.78 16.40 -8.80
N VAL A 47 -19.73 15.62 -9.09
CA VAL A 47 -19.85 14.19 -9.27
C VAL A 47 -19.97 13.62 -7.86
N SER A 48 -21.21 13.47 -7.42
CA SER A 48 -21.53 12.64 -6.27
C SER A 48 -20.71 11.35 -6.34
N PRO A 49 -20.01 10.91 -5.28
CA PRO A 49 -19.36 9.60 -5.25
C PRO A 49 -20.44 8.52 -5.09
N SER A 50 -21.36 8.45 -6.04
CA SER A 50 -22.48 7.52 -6.07
C SER A 50 -22.00 6.19 -6.65
N THR A 51 -21.17 5.49 -5.88
CA THR A 51 -20.93 4.03 -5.82
C THR A 51 -19.54 3.79 -5.22
N LEU A 52 -19.31 4.23 -3.99
CA LEU A 52 -18.37 3.51 -3.14
C LEU A 52 -19.00 2.13 -2.90
N THR A 53 -18.67 1.16 -3.76
CA THR A 53 -18.93 -0.23 -3.41
C THR A 53 -18.23 -0.47 -2.08
N ASN A 54 -19.00 -0.77 -1.03
CA ASN A 54 -18.49 -1.33 0.24
C ASN A 54 -17.96 -2.76 -0.01
N GLN A 55 -17.19 -2.96 -1.08
CA GLN A 55 -16.56 -4.23 -1.39
C GLN A 55 -15.26 -4.30 -0.61
N ASP A 56 -15.08 -5.43 0.07
CA ASP A 56 -13.85 -5.72 0.77
C ASP A 56 -12.69 -5.68 -0.25
N PRO A 57 -11.64 -4.87 -0.04
CA PRO A 57 -10.47 -4.85 -0.93
C PRO A 57 -9.85 -6.25 -1.11
N SER A 58 -10.03 -7.15 -0.14
CA SER A 58 -9.65 -8.55 -0.21
C SER A 58 -10.44 -9.35 -1.26
N GLU A 59 -11.74 -9.08 -1.41
CA GLU A 59 -12.62 -9.72 -2.40
C GLU A 59 -12.38 -9.18 -3.80
N LEU A 60 -12.14 -7.87 -3.93
CA LEU A 60 -11.73 -7.23 -5.18
C LEU A 60 -10.43 -7.83 -5.71
N LEU A 61 -9.43 -7.98 -4.85
CA LEU A 61 -8.16 -8.62 -5.20
C LEU A 61 -8.33 -10.09 -5.60
N ALA A 62 -9.21 -10.84 -4.93
CA ALA A 62 -9.49 -12.23 -5.30
C ALA A 62 -10.18 -12.35 -6.67
N SER A 63 -11.08 -11.41 -6.98
CA SER A 63 -11.74 -11.35 -8.29
C SER A 63 -10.74 -11.01 -9.40
N LEU A 64 -9.83 -10.08 -9.12
CA LEU A 64 -8.73 -9.73 -10.01
C LEU A 64 -7.76 -10.88 -10.22
N GLU A 65 -7.40 -11.61 -9.15
CA GLU A 65 -6.56 -12.82 -9.22
C GLU A 65 -7.18 -13.88 -10.14
N LYS A 66 -8.49 -14.11 -10.02
CA LYS A 66 -9.21 -15.02 -10.90
C LYS A 66 -9.17 -14.57 -12.36
N ALA A 67 -9.47 -13.29 -12.63
CA ALA A 67 -9.42 -12.73 -13.98
C ALA A 67 -8.01 -12.78 -14.60
N LEU A 68 -6.97 -12.59 -13.78
CA LEU A 68 -5.57 -12.73 -14.20
C LEU A 68 -5.16 -14.18 -14.45
N SER A 69 -5.78 -15.14 -13.78
CA SER A 69 -5.46 -16.57 -13.97
C SER A 69 -6.11 -17.14 -15.22
N GLU A 70 -7.19 -16.54 -15.69
CA GLU A 70 -7.85 -16.93 -16.94
C GLU A 70 -6.97 -16.54 -18.15
N LYS A 71 -6.80 -17.48 -19.09
CA LYS A 71 -6.11 -17.23 -20.36
C LYS A 71 -7.00 -16.38 -21.26
N SER A 72 -6.83 -15.07 -21.20
CA SER A 72 -7.39 -14.13 -22.16
C SER A 72 -6.26 -13.53 -23.00
N ASP A 73 -6.31 -13.76 -24.32
CA ASP A 73 -5.44 -13.12 -25.30
C ASP A 73 -6.10 -11.82 -25.80
N ASN A 74 -6.58 -10.99 -24.87
CA ASN A 74 -7.26 -9.74 -25.20
C ASN A 74 -6.31 -8.55 -24.98
N LEU A 75 -5.93 -7.85 -26.05
CA LEU A 75 -5.06 -6.67 -26.01
C LEU A 75 -5.63 -5.54 -25.10
N GLU A 76 -6.97 -5.40 -25.06
CA GLU A 76 -7.64 -4.42 -24.19
C GLU A 76 -7.45 -4.76 -22.70
N PHE A 77 -7.33 -6.06 -22.38
CA PHE A 77 -7.05 -6.52 -21.03
C PHE A 77 -5.64 -6.11 -20.61
N GLU A 78 -4.62 -6.31 -21.46
CA GLU A 78 -3.23 -5.89 -21.17
C GLU A 78 -3.11 -4.37 -20.93
N GLN A 79 -3.80 -3.55 -21.72
CA GLN A 79 -3.82 -2.10 -21.50
C GLN A 79 -4.47 -1.74 -20.16
N SER A 80 -5.57 -2.42 -19.82
CA SER A 80 -6.25 -2.24 -18.53
C SER A 80 -5.37 -2.66 -17.34
N LEU A 81 -4.52 -3.69 -17.52
CA LEU A 81 -3.58 -4.14 -16.49
C LEU A 81 -2.57 -3.05 -16.10
N HIS A 82 -2.10 -2.23 -17.04
CA HIS A 82 -1.18 -1.13 -16.72
C HIS A 82 -1.77 -0.13 -15.72
N SER A 83 -3.06 0.21 -15.87
CA SER A 83 -3.79 1.05 -14.91
C SER A 83 -3.94 0.36 -13.55
N LEU A 84 -4.18 -0.95 -13.56
CA LEU A 84 -4.35 -1.75 -12.34
C LEU A 84 -3.05 -1.95 -11.56
N ILE A 85 -1.88 -2.05 -12.22
CA ILE A 85 -0.58 -2.18 -11.54
C ILE A 85 -0.40 -1.08 -10.49
N THR A 86 -0.76 0.16 -10.84
CA THR A 86 -0.62 1.31 -9.93
C THR A 86 -1.45 1.13 -8.67
N LEU A 87 -2.71 0.72 -8.83
CA LEU A 87 -3.63 0.46 -7.73
C LEU A 87 -3.14 -0.68 -6.84
N VAL A 88 -2.71 -1.78 -7.44
CA VAL A 88 -2.26 -2.97 -6.70
C VAL A 88 -0.93 -2.72 -5.99
N ILE A 89 0.00 -1.96 -6.59
CA ILE A 89 1.21 -1.49 -5.88
C ILE A 89 0.82 -0.64 -4.66
N GLY A 90 -0.11 0.30 -4.82
CA GLY A 90 -0.60 1.13 -3.72
C GLY A 90 -1.19 0.29 -2.58
N MET A 91 -2.01 -0.71 -2.90
CA MET A 91 -2.55 -1.64 -1.90
C MET A 91 -1.44 -2.45 -1.21
N PHE A 92 -0.44 -2.93 -1.95
CA PHE A 92 0.69 -3.66 -1.40
C PHE A 92 1.54 -2.80 -0.44
N THR A 93 1.82 -1.55 -0.80
CA THR A 93 2.70 -0.68 -0.01
C THR A 93 2.01 0.01 1.16
N SER A 94 0.73 0.33 1.00
CA SER A 94 0.03 1.27 1.89
C SER A 94 -1.07 0.62 2.73
N SER A 95 -1.52 -0.60 2.40
CA SER A 95 -2.57 -1.25 3.19
C SER A 95 -2.07 -1.63 4.59
N PRO A 96 -2.82 -1.31 5.65
CA PRO A 96 -2.50 -1.74 7.00
C PRO A 96 -2.79 -3.24 7.21
N HIS A 97 -3.64 -3.85 6.37
CA HIS A 97 -4.08 -5.23 6.54
C HIS A 97 -3.14 -6.20 5.80
N TRP A 98 -2.53 -7.14 6.52
CA TRP A 98 -1.54 -8.07 5.97
C TRP A 98 -2.11 -8.95 4.84
N LEU A 99 -3.35 -9.44 4.96
CA LEU A 99 -3.99 -10.27 3.94
C LEU A 99 -4.19 -9.52 2.61
N VAL A 100 -4.53 -8.23 2.67
CA VAL A 100 -4.69 -7.39 1.47
C VAL A 100 -3.35 -7.23 0.78
N ARG A 101 -2.26 -7.04 1.54
CA ARG A 101 -0.90 -6.99 0.98
C ARG A 101 -0.48 -8.32 0.35
N ASP A 102 -0.79 -9.45 0.98
CA ASP A 102 -0.49 -10.78 0.44
C ASP A 102 -1.23 -11.05 -0.89
N LYS A 103 -2.54 -10.77 -0.93
CA LYS A 103 -3.33 -10.88 -2.16
C LYS A 103 -2.87 -9.90 -3.25
N ALA A 104 -2.53 -8.66 -2.87
CA ALA A 104 -1.98 -7.69 -3.82
C ALA A 104 -0.66 -8.20 -4.42
N LEU A 105 0.22 -8.81 -3.61
CA LEU A 105 1.46 -9.40 -4.11
C LEU A 105 1.19 -10.56 -5.09
N LYS A 106 0.21 -11.43 -4.81
CA LYS A 106 -0.21 -12.49 -5.74
C LYS A 106 -0.67 -11.91 -7.08
N CYS A 107 -1.53 -10.90 -7.06
CA CYS A 107 -1.97 -10.21 -8.28
C CYS A 107 -0.78 -9.60 -9.04
N LEU A 108 0.17 -8.96 -8.35
CA LEU A 108 1.36 -8.41 -9.00
C LEU A 108 2.22 -9.50 -9.65
N ARG A 109 2.39 -10.66 -9.02
CA ARG A 109 3.10 -11.80 -9.62
C ARG A 109 2.43 -12.31 -10.89
N LEU A 110 1.10 -12.43 -10.88
CA LEU A 110 0.35 -12.85 -12.07
C LEU A 110 0.43 -11.80 -13.19
N MET A 111 0.31 -10.51 -12.86
CA MET A 111 0.54 -9.43 -13.82
C MET A 111 1.97 -9.45 -14.36
N ASN A 112 2.96 -9.75 -13.52
CA ASN A 112 4.36 -9.85 -13.90
C ASN A 112 4.60 -10.97 -14.92
N GLN A 113 3.95 -12.11 -14.72
CA GLN A 113 4.00 -13.24 -15.63
C GLN A 113 3.37 -12.93 -16.99
N LYS A 114 2.27 -12.17 -17.02
CA LYS A 114 1.60 -11.79 -18.28
C LYS A 114 2.31 -10.68 -19.04
N LEU A 115 2.69 -9.59 -18.37
CA LEU A 115 3.22 -8.37 -19.01
C LEU A 115 4.75 -8.32 -19.08
N GLY A 116 5.43 -9.16 -18.30
CA GLY A 116 6.88 -9.11 -18.11
C GLY A 116 7.36 -8.05 -17.11
N ASN A 117 8.55 -8.28 -16.54
CA ASN A 117 9.13 -7.51 -15.44
C ASN A 117 9.30 -6.00 -15.70
N GLN A 118 9.40 -5.57 -16.95
CA GLN A 118 9.67 -4.16 -17.28
C GLN A 118 8.49 -3.24 -16.96
N SER A 119 7.26 -3.75 -17.09
CA SER A 119 6.04 -2.98 -16.86
C SER A 119 5.90 -2.58 -15.39
N ILE A 120 6.03 -3.55 -14.47
CA ILE A 120 5.89 -3.29 -13.03
C ILE A 120 7.03 -2.41 -12.51
N ASP A 121 8.27 -2.63 -12.97
CA ASP A 121 9.43 -1.82 -12.57
C ASP A 121 9.23 -0.32 -12.91
N LYS A 122 8.58 -0.01 -14.05
CA LYS A 122 8.26 1.38 -14.46
C LYS A 122 7.28 2.04 -13.47
N HIS A 123 6.18 1.36 -13.15
CA HIS A 123 5.18 1.87 -12.21
C HIS A 123 5.74 1.97 -10.78
N ALA A 124 6.52 0.97 -10.33
CA ALA A 124 7.15 0.99 -9.02
C ALA A 124 8.14 2.15 -8.85
N LYS A 125 8.91 2.51 -9.89
CA LYS A 125 9.80 3.68 -9.86
C LYS A 125 9.03 5.00 -9.72
N ALA A 126 7.86 5.11 -10.37
CA ALA A 126 7.03 6.31 -10.31
C ALA A 126 6.32 6.47 -8.95
N LEU A 127 5.84 5.37 -8.36
CA LEU A 127 5.00 5.41 -7.15
C LEU A 127 5.79 5.32 -5.85
N ILE A 128 6.81 4.47 -5.81
CA ILE A 128 7.57 4.21 -4.59
C ILE A 128 8.84 5.05 -4.61
N SER A 129 8.87 6.16 -3.88
CA SER A 129 10.07 7.01 -3.78
C SER A 129 11.24 6.30 -3.08
N CYS A 130 10.93 5.45 -2.09
CA CYS A 130 11.92 4.73 -1.29
C CYS A 130 12.61 3.60 -2.08
N ARG A 131 13.92 3.74 -2.31
CA ARG A 131 14.73 2.75 -3.03
C ARG A 131 14.72 1.37 -2.35
N LYS A 132 14.68 1.32 -1.01
CA LYS A 132 14.63 0.05 -0.25
C LYS A 132 13.33 -0.70 -0.53
N GLN A 133 12.19 -0.01 -0.48
CA GLN A 133 10.88 -0.60 -0.78
C GLN A 133 10.77 -1.08 -2.23
N ARG A 134 11.31 -0.33 -3.20
CA ARG A 134 11.40 -0.80 -4.59
C ARG A 134 12.22 -2.08 -4.73
N LYS A 135 13.35 -2.17 -4.02
CA LYS A 135 14.18 -3.39 -4.02
C LYS A 135 13.44 -4.57 -3.40
N VAL A 136 12.69 -4.35 -2.32
CA VAL A 136 11.85 -5.39 -1.70
C VAL A 136 10.80 -5.89 -2.68
N LEU A 137 10.04 -4.98 -3.31
CA LEU A 137 9.03 -5.37 -4.30
C LEU A 137 9.67 -6.17 -5.45
N LYS A 138 10.79 -5.68 -6.00
CA LYS A 138 11.52 -6.36 -7.08
C LYS A 138 12.01 -7.77 -6.70
N ASN A 139 12.39 -8.00 -5.45
CA ASN A 139 12.80 -9.32 -4.98
C ASN A 139 11.63 -10.29 -4.75
N LEU A 140 10.40 -9.77 -4.65
CA LEU A 140 9.21 -10.57 -4.37
C LEU A 140 8.43 -10.96 -5.63
N LEU A 141 8.73 -10.34 -6.78
CA LEU A 141 8.11 -10.56 -8.08
C LEU A 141 8.96 -11.46 -8.98
#